data_AF-A0A7J8WT42-F1
#
_entry.id   AF-A0A7J8WT42-F1
#
_cell.length_a   1.000
_cell.length_b   1.000
_cell.length_c   1.000
_cell.angle_alpha   90.00
_cell.angle_beta   90.00
_cell.angle_gamma   90.00
#
_symmetry.space_group_name_H-M   'P 1'
#
loop_
_entity.id
_entity.type
_entity.pdbx_description
1 polymer ?
#
loop_
_entity_poly.entity_id
_entity_poly.type
_entity_poly.pdbx_seq_one_letter_code
_entity_poly.pdbx_strand_id
1 'polypeptide(L)'
;KCKTQTNDKSRVGAYIRDVHQLLIKTKRYYFEHTPREANNLAHMLAREALKKKEEIYLIGRVPEYAERLKEEEQKGEQRRS
;
A
#
# COMPACT_ATOMS: atom_id res chain seq x y z
N LYS A 1 -28.67 6.70 14.58
CA LYS A 1 -27.86 5.80 15.45
C LYS A 1 -27.94 4.40 14.86
N CYS A 2 -26.94 3.95 14.09
CA CYS A 2 -26.92 2.61 13.51
C CYS A 2 -25.95 1.74 14.32
N LYS A 3 -26.49 1.02 15.30
CA LYS A 3 -25.76 -0.02 16.06
C LYS A 3 -26.43 -1.37 15.80
N THR A 4 -26.49 -1.79 14.53
CA THR A 4 -26.78 -3.18 14.25
C THR A 4 -25.48 -3.96 14.42
N GLN A 5 -25.42 -4.80 15.46
CA GLN A 5 -24.36 -5.79 15.72
C GLN A 5 -24.40 -6.94 14.67
N THR A 6 -24.66 -6.62 13.42
CA THR A 6 -24.58 -7.61 12.35
C THR A 6 -23.11 -7.84 12.04
N ASN A 7 -22.65 -9.08 12.20
CA ASN A 7 -21.30 -9.47 11.80
C ASN A 7 -21.07 -9.06 10.33
N ASP A 8 -20.05 -8.24 10.10
CA ASP A 8 -19.69 -7.79 8.77
C ASP A 8 -19.18 -8.98 7.92
N LYS A 9 -19.98 -9.37 6.93
CA LYS A 9 -19.69 -10.44 5.96
C LYS A 9 -19.15 -9.90 4.63
N SER A 10 -18.87 -8.60 4.53
CA SER A 10 -18.29 -8.01 3.33
C SER A 10 -16.84 -8.46 3.14
N ARG A 11 -16.36 -8.40 1.89
CA ARG A 11 -14.94 -8.62 1.58
C ARG A 11 -14.05 -7.61 2.29
N VAL A 12 -14.51 -6.37 2.40
CA VAL A 12 -13.80 -5.30 3.14
C VAL A 12 -13.64 -5.67 4.61
N GLY A 13 -14.71 -6.16 5.25
CA GLY A 13 -14.68 -6.65 6.63
C GLY A 13 -13.76 -7.85 6.84
N ALA A 14 -13.60 -8.71 5.83
CA ALA A 14 -12.60 -9.78 5.86
C ALA A 14 -11.18 -9.22 5.81
N TYR A 15 -10.88 -8.31 4.88
CA TYR A 15 -9.55 -7.68 4.79
C TYR A 15 -9.17 -6.91 6.07
N ILE A 16 -10.12 -6.19 6.68
CA ILE A 16 -9.89 -5.49 7.96
C ILE A 16 -9.52 -6.50 9.06
N ARG A 17 -10.21 -7.63 9.14
CA ARG A 17 -9.90 -8.69 10.12
C ARG A 17 -8.51 -9.27 9.91
N ASP A 18 -8.12 -9.54 8.66
CA ASP A 18 -6.80 -10.08 8.34
C ASP A 18 -5.69 -9.09 8.70
N VAL A 19 -5.89 -7.80 8.41
CA VAL A 19 -4.98 -6.72 8.83
C VAL A 19 -4.85 -6.69 10.35
N HIS A 20 -5.95 -6.75 11.11
CA HIS A 20 -5.87 -6.81 12.57
C HIS A 20 -5.08 -8.03 13.08
N GLN A 21 -5.27 -9.21 12.49
CA GLN A 21 -4.52 -10.41 12.87
C GLN A 21 -3.01 -10.29 12.61
N LEU A 22 -2.63 -9.65 11.50
CA LEU A 22 -1.22 -9.35 11.20
C LEU A 22 -0.62 -8.38 12.21
N LEU A 23 -1.39 -7.36 12.59
CA LEU A 23 -0.95 -6.33 13.51
C LEU A 23 -0.78 -6.82 14.95
N ILE A 24 -1.51 -7.85 15.40
CA ILE A 24 -1.31 -8.47 16.73
C ILE A 24 0.15 -8.91 16.93
N LYS A 25 0.83 -9.34 15.86
CA LYS A 25 2.24 -9.76 15.91
C LYS A 25 3.23 -8.59 15.98
N THR A 26 2.75 -7.35 15.83
CA THR A 26 3.57 -6.14 15.71
C THR A 26 3.47 -5.29 16.98
N LYS A 27 4.61 -4.88 17.55
CA LYS A 27 4.64 -4.20 18.86
C LYS A 27 4.09 -2.77 18.85
N ARG A 28 4.24 -2.04 17.74
CA ARG A 28 3.76 -0.65 17.58
C ARG A 28 3.49 -0.38 16.11
N TYR A 29 2.33 0.18 15.81
CA TYR A 29 1.94 0.63 14.47
C TYR A 29 0.97 1.82 14.59
N TYR A 30 0.95 2.67 13.57
CA TYR A 30 -0.05 3.71 13.39
C TYR A 30 -0.32 3.87 11.90
N PHE A 31 -1.51 4.34 11.55
CA PHE A 31 -1.89 4.64 10.18
C PHE A 31 -1.91 6.15 10.00
N GLU A 32 -1.30 6.62 8.92
CA GLU A 32 -1.29 8.02 8.53
C GLU A 32 -1.79 8.14 7.10
N HIS A 33 -2.59 9.17 6.85
CA HIS A 33 -3.00 9.49 5.49
C HIS A 33 -1.85 10.22 4.78
N THR A 34 -1.42 9.68 3.64
CA THR A 34 -0.35 10.26 2.82
C THR A 34 -0.91 10.65 1.45
N PRO A 35 -0.66 11.88 0.95
CA PRO A 35 -1.02 12.27 -0.41
C PRO A 35 -0.46 11.32 -1.46
N ARG A 36 -1.11 11.23 -2.63
CA ARG A 36 -0.73 10.29 -3.68
C ARG A 36 0.70 10.52 -4.16
N GLU A 37 1.10 11.78 -4.25
CA GLU A 37 2.42 12.23 -4.69
C GLU A 37 3.50 11.69 -3.75
N ALA A 38 3.25 11.73 -2.44
CA ALA A 38 4.15 11.18 -1.43
C ALA A 38 4.10 9.64 -1.34
N ASN A 39 3.05 9.00 -1.87
CA ASN A 39 2.90 7.54 -1.93
C ASN A 39 3.10 6.98 -3.36
N ASN A 40 3.84 7.69 -4.20
CA ASN A 40 3.94 7.37 -5.62
C ASN A 40 4.57 5.99 -5.88
N LEU A 41 5.56 5.59 -5.06
CA LEU A 41 6.20 4.28 -5.20
C LEU A 41 5.22 3.12 -5.02
N ALA A 42 4.36 3.18 -3.99
CA ALA A 42 3.33 2.15 -3.79
C ALA A 42 2.29 2.16 -4.93
N HIS A 43 1.93 3.35 -5.41
CA HIS A 43 1.05 3.51 -6.55
C HIS A 43 1.61 2.85 -7.82
N MET A 44 2.91 3.06 -8.10
CA MET A 44 3.60 2.44 -9.24
C MET A 44 3.65 0.93 -9.12
N LEU A 45 4.02 0.39 -7.95
CA LEU A 45 4.04 -1.06 -7.71
C LEU A 45 2.68 -1.70 -7.97
N ALA A 46 1.61 -1.12 -7.43
CA ALA A 46 0.26 -1.61 -7.66
C ALA A 46 -0.15 -1.55 -9.13
N ARG A 47 0.24 -0.47 -9.85
CA ARG A 47 -0.06 -0.31 -11.27
C ARG A 47 0.68 -1.32 -12.14
N GLU A 48 1.94 -1.58 -11.87
CA GLU A 48 2.73 -2.58 -12.61
C GLU A 48 2.23 -4.01 -12.34
N ALA A 49 1.93 -4.35 -11.08
CA ALA A 49 1.34 -5.65 -10.74
C ALA A 49 -0.01 -5.85 -11.45
N LEU A 50 -0.86 -4.82 -11.50
CA LEU A 50 -2.13 -4.86 -12.22
C LEU A 50 -1.94 -5.09 -13.73
N LYS A 51 -0.97 -4.43 -14.37
CA LYS A 51 -0.64 -4.66 -15.80
C LYS A 51 -0.21 -6.10 -16.05
N LYS A 52 0.60 -6.66 -15.16
CA LYS A 52 1.11 -8.04 -15.24
C LYS A 52 0.10 -9.09 -14.80
N LYS A 53 -1.05 -8.68 -14.25
CA LYS A 53 -2.05 -9.55 -13.61
C LYS A 53 -1.46 -10.39 -12.47
N GLU A 54 -0.47 -9.83 -11.77
CA GLU A 54 0.13 -10.44 -10.60
C GLU A 54 -0.75 -10.14 -9.37
N GLU A 55 -1.09 -11.17 -8.59
CA GLU A 55 -1.86 -11.00 -7.36
C GLU A 55 -1.04 -10.35 -6.23
N ILE A 56 0.28 -10.45 -6.30
CA ILE A 56 1.20 -9.96 -5.27
C ILE A 56 2.06 -8.85 -5.86
N TYR A 57 1.92 -7.64 -5.31
CA TYR A 57 2.63 -6.45 -5.78
C TYR A 57 3.97 -6.20 -5.10
N LEU A 58 4.27 -6.90 -3.99
CA LEU A 58 5.52 -6.79 -3.24
C LEU A 58 5.74 -8.03 -2.36
N ILE A 59 6.92 -8.65 -2.47
CA ILE A 59 7.37 -9.74 -1.58
C ILE A 59 8.75 -9.39 -1.05
N GLY A 60 8.86 -9.21 0.28
CA GLY A 60 10.13 -8.91 0.93
C GLY A 60 10.66 -7.52 0.60
N ARG A 61 11.50 -7.40 -0.42
CA ARG A 61 12.19 -6.15 -0.81
C ARG A 61 11.52 -5.50 -2.03
N VAL A 62 11.62 -4.18 -2.12
CA VAL A 62 11.24 -3.40 -3.30
C VAL A 62 11.98 -3.94 -4.54
N PRO A 63 11.27 -4.31 -5.62
CA PRO A 63 11.92 -4.75 -6.85
C PRO A 63 12.84 -3.68 -7.44
N GLU A 64 13.96 -4.08 -8.02
CA GLU A 64 14.97 -3.16 -8.55
C GLU A 64 14.41 -2.16 -9.58
N TYR A 65 13.39 -2.55 -10.35
CA TYR A 65 12.74 -1.62 -11.29
C TYR A 65 12.06 -0.45 -10.58
N ALA A 66 11.50 -0.68 -9.39
CA ALA A 66 10.84 0.35 -8.61
C ALA A 66 11.86 1.21 -7.83
N GLU A 67 13.00 0.63 -7.41
CA GLU A 67 14.12 1.39 -6.83
C GLU A 67 14.68 2.39 -7.87
N ARG A 68 14.94 1.95 -9.11
CA ARG A 68 15.43 2.83 -10.19
C ARG A 68 14.47 3.97 -10.53
N LEU A 69 13.17 3.70 -10.55
CA LEU A 69 12.15 4.72 -10.83
C LEU A 69 12.07 5.78 -9.71
N LYS A 70 12.27 5.39 -8.46
CA LYS A 70 12.33 6.33 -7.33
C LYS A 70 13.49 7.33 -7.49
N GLU A 71 14.64 6.87 -7.97
CA GLU A 71 15.81 7.71 -8.21
C GLU A 71 15.59 8.68 -9.39
N GLU A 72 14.85 8.25 -10.42
CA GLU A 72 14.51 9.08 -11.58
C GLU A 72 13.53 10.21 -11.23
N GLU A 73 12.52 9.94 -10.38
CA GLU A 73 11.58 10.96 -9.92
C GLU A 73 12.25 11.99 -9.02
N GLN A 74 13.13 11.56 -8.10
CA GLN A 74 13.93 12.47 -7.27
C GLN A 74 14.83 13.39 -8.12
N LYS A 75 15.39 12.88 -9.22
CA LYS A 75 16.16 13.69 -10.19
C LYS A 75 15.29 14.65 -11.00
N GLY A 76 14.03 14.30 -11.25
CA GLY A 76 13.06 15.17 -11.93
C GLY A 76 12.62 16.35 -11.07
N GLU A 77 12.46 16.14 -9.76
CA GLU A 77 12.03 17.16 -8.80
C GLU A 77 13.15 18.17 -8.48
N GLN A 78 14.41 17.72 -8.42
CA GLN A 78 15.60 18.57 -8.30
C GLN A 78 15.82 19.50 -9.51
N ARG A 79 15.26 19.15 -10.69
CA ARG A 79 15.35 19.97 -11.91
C ARG A 79 14.20 20.96 -12.06
N ARG A 80 13.16 20.86 -11.24
CA ARG A 80 11.99 21.75 -11.23
C ARG A 80 11.99 22.73 -10.04
N SER A 81 13.01 22.67 -9.18
CA SER A 81 13.20 23.55 -8.02
C SER A 81 14.23 24.64 -8.32
#